data_AF-A0A6L4AVP5-F1
#
_entry.id   AF-A0A6L4AVP5-F1
#
_cell.length_a   1.000
_cell.length_b   1.000
_cell.length_c   1.000
_cell.angle_alpha   90.00
_cell.angle_beta   90.00
_cell.angle_gamma   90.00
#
_symmetry.space_group_name_H-M   'P 1'
#
loop_
_entity.id
_entity.type
_entity.pdbx_description
1 polymer ?
#
loop_
_entity_poly.entity_id
_entity_poly.type
_entity_poly.pdbx_seq_one_letter_code
_entity_poly.pdbx_strand_id
1 'polypeptide(L)'
;MSPQAGRRELLVGLGATGATLEELTGYLDDAYRGLARVATPPEEPQTAFWRRCAAEAARHGVVRALARRFPQFGFPIEAGISQSPGYRAATRQGRFSPDAPAVVGIEREDRLSLRVDEGFAGPVPVLVARHRPDFVRLVQALTARNEPEEVPAAMGACLVKGLANWERVGEYRRLWEKRLGHPASDEAWAAEMATRLAPRKELWQDRLILLSDGPYSAVPAAELGLTDEAWRERSLALRLAHETFHYLTLRRAGTLRSHLLDELLADYAGVVAAFGRYEAARALRFLGLDRLPEIRPEGRLAVYRGNLTDEALAVLARLVARAAAELETLSVETADPAQTAARLAHLAGFGLDGLATPGLAGRLARELAAG
;
A
#
# COMPACT_ATOMS: atom_id res chain seq x y z
N MET A 1 -15.85 -28.69 15.54
CA MET A 1 -14.71 -28.19 16.35
C MET A 1 -14.74 -26.66 16.33
N SER A 2 -14.53 -25.98 17.45
CA SER A 2 -14.50 -24.50 17.45
C SER A 2 -13.27 -23.99 16.67
N PRO A 3 -13.33 -22.81 16.04
CA PRO A 3 -12.17 -22.25 15.32
C PRO A 3 -10.91 -22.15 16.20
N GLN A 4 -11.09 -21.84 17.48
CA GLN A 4 -10.00 -21.72 18.44
C GLN A 4 -9.36 -23.07 18.79
N ALA A 5 -10.15 -24.15 18.89
CA ALA A 5 -9.61 -25.49 19.14
C ALA A 5 -8.79 -25.99 17.94
N GLY A 6 -9.28 -25.76 16.71
CA GLY A 6 -8.55 -26.12 15.49
C GLY A 6 -7.25 -25.34 15.31
N ARG A 7 -7.24 -24.04 15.64
CA ARG A 7 -6.01 -23.22 15.65
C ARG A 7 -4.95 -23.80 16.57
N ARG A 8 -5.32 -24.15 17.82
CA ARG A 8 -4.37 -24.69 18.79
C ARG A 8 -3.81 -26.03 18.34
N GLU A 9 -4.65 -26.92 17.82
CA GLU A 9 -4.21 -28.19 17.26
C GLU A 9 -3.21 -28.01 16.11
N LEU A 10 -3.49 -27.08 15.18
CA LEU A 10 -2.59 -26.73 14.09
C LEU A 10 -1.23 -26.23 14.60
N LEU A 11 -1.22 -25.32 15.58
CA LEU A 11 0.00 -24.77 16.16
C LEU A 11 0.81 -25.84 16.90
N VAL A 12 0.15 -26.71 17.67
CA VAL A 12 0.81 -27.85 18.35
C VAL A 12 1.42 -28.81 17.32
N GLY A 13 0.72 -29.10 16.23
CA GLY A 13 1.25 -29.90 15.13
C GLY A 13 2.47 -29.28 14.42
N LEU A 14 2.64 -27.96 14.53
CA LEU A 14 3.82 -27.23 14.05
C LEU A 14 4.90 -27.06 15.12
N GLY A 15 4.72 -27.65 16.31
CA GLY A 15 5.69 -27.65 17.40
C GLY A 15 5.54 -26.51 18.42
N ALA A 16 4.41 -25.79 18.44
CA ALA A 16 4.14 -24.82 19.50
C ALA A 16 3.79 -25.51 20.81
N THR A 17 4.41 -25.08 21.92
CA THR A 17 4.12 -25.60 23.27
C THR A 17 4.12 -24.48 24.30
N GLY A 18 3.41 -24.67 25.41
CA GLY A 18 3.47 -23.76 26.56
C GLY A 18 3.22 -22.29 26.21
N ALA A 19 4.14 -21.41 26.62
CA ALA A 19 4.05 -19.97 26.38
C ALA A 19 4.02 -19.60 24.88
N THR A 20 4.79 -20.30 24.04
CA THR A 20 4.80 -20.08 22.58
C THR A 20 3.43 -20.31 21.94
N LEU A 21 2.67 -21.28 22.44
CA LEU A 21 1.32 -21.55 21.94
C LEU A 21 0.34 -20.41 22.29
N GLU A 22 0.42 -19.87 23.50
CA GLU A 22 -0.44 -18.74 23.91
C GLU A 22 -0.06 -17.47 23.15
N GLU A 23 1.23 -17.18 23.02
CA GLU A 23 1.77 -16.07 22.24
C GLU A 23 1.25 -16.10 20.79
N LEU A 24 1.39 -17.23 20.11
CA LEU A 24 0.92 -17.37 18.72
C LEU A 24 -0.60 -17.38 18.60
N THR A 25 -1.32 -17.91 19.60
CA THR A 25 -2.80 -17.86 19.60
C THR A 25 -3.28 -16.41 19.63
N GLY A 26 -2.63 -15.55 20.42
CA GLY A 26 -2.90 -14.11 20.47
C GLY A 26 -2.45 -13.37 19.22
N TYR A 27 -1.27 -13.71 18.67
CA TYR A 27 -0.77 -13.12 17.42
C TYR A 27 -1.73 -13.36 16.25
N LEU A 28 -2.29 -14.57 16.14
CA LEU A 28 -3.20 -14.97 15.08
C LEU A 28 -4.63 -14.45 15.24
N ASP A 29 -4.92 -13.62 16.24
CA ASP A 29 -6.25 -13.03 16.36
C ASP A 29 -6.55 -12.14 15.14
N ASP A 30 -7.65 -12.47 14.46
CA ASP A 30 -7.89 -12.03 13.08
C ASP A 30 -8.77 -10.79 13.03
N ALA A 31 -8.15 -9.64 12.76
CA ALA A 31 -8.83 -8.38 12.55
C ALA A 31 -9.60 -8.30 11.21
N TYR A 32 -9.35 -9.21 10.26
CA TYR A 32 -10.06 -9.28 8.97
C TYR A 32 -11.21 -10.26 8.96
N ARG A 33 -11.58 -10.80 10.13
CA ARG A 33 -12.79 -11.61 10.26
C ARG A 33 -14.00 -10.85 9.72
N GLY A 34 -14.59 -11.37 8.65
CA GLY A 34 -15.75 -10.77 7.99
C GLY A 34 -15.42 -9.67 6.97
N LEU A 35 -14.14 -9.44 6.62
CA LEU A 35 -13.74 -8.45 5.60
C LEU A 35 -14.45 -8.66 4.27
N ALA A 36 -14.69 -9.91 3.88
CA ALA A 36 -15.44 -10.26 2.66
C ALA A 36 -16.88 -9.75 2.67
N ARG A 37 -17.49 -9.58 3.85
CA ARG A 37 -18.86 -9.04 4.00
C ARG A 37 -18.89 -7.52 3.97
N VAL A 38 -17.74 -6.87 4.07
CA VAL A 38 -17.65 -5.42 3.93
C VAL A 38 -17.69 -5.07 2.46
N ALA A 39 -18.74 -4.37 2.06
CA ALA A 39 -18.90 -3.87 0.71
C ALA A 39 -17.68 -3.03 0.30
N THR A 40 -17.26 -3.15 -0.96
CA THR A 40 -16.26 -2.25 -1.51
C THR A 40 -16.79 -0.81 -1.40
N PRO A 41 -16.05 0.13 -0.78
CA PRO A 41 -16.50 1.51 -0.72
C PRO A 41 -16.68 2.08 -2.14
N PRO A 42 -17.56 3.08 -2.32
CA PRO A 42 -17.66 3.79 -3.59
C PRO A 42 -16.31 4.44 -3.95
N GLU A 43 -16.13 4.75 -5.24
CA GLU A 43 -14.97 5.48 -5.74
C GLU A 43 -14.66 6.70 -4.86
N GLU A 44 -13.39 6.86 -4.49
CA GLU A 44 -13.02 7.93 -3.58
C GLU A 44 -13.14 9.30 -4.25
N PRO A 45 -13.54 10.36 -3.51
CA PRO A 45 -13.79 11.68 -4.08
C PRO A 45 -12.60 12.31 -4.83
N GLN A 46 -11.37 11.93 -4.50
CA GLN A 46 -10.16 12.42 -5.18
C GLN A 46 -9.92 11.79 -6.56
N THR A 47 -10.62 10.72 -6.93
CA THR A 47 -10.27 9.94 -8.13
C THR A 47 -10.37 10.76 -9.42
N ALA A 48 -11.48 11.48 -9.62
CA ALA A 48 -11.66 12.33 -10.79
C ALA A 48 -10.58 13.41 -10.90
N PHE A 49 -10.10 13.93 -9.76
CA PHE A 49 -8.98 14.86 -9.71
C PHE A 49 -7.69 14.19 -10.19
N TRP A 50 -7.37 12.99 -9.68
CA TRP A 50 -6.16 12.27 -10.05
C TRP A 50 -6.13 11.83 -11.52
N ARG A 51 -7.28 11.45 -12.10
CA ARG A 51 -7.38 11.18 -13.54
C ARG A 51 -7.02 12.42 -14.38
N ARG A 52 -7.50 13.61 -13.98
CA ARG A 52 -7.09 14.88 -14.63
C ARG A 52 -5.61 15.17 -14.43
N CYS A 53 -5.09 14.99 -13.22
CA CYS A 53 -3.68 15.22 -12.91
C CYS A 53 -2.75 14.29 -13.72
N ALA A 54 -3.11 13.01 -13.85
CA ALA A 54 -2.37 12.06 -14.70
C ALA A 54 -2.39 12.46 -16.19
N ALA A 55 -3.54 12.91 -16.70
CA ALA A 55 -3.64 13.40 -18.08
C ALA A 55 -2.80 14.67 -18.32
N GLU A 56 -2.72 15.57 -17.33
CA GLU A 56 -1.84 16.75 -17.39
C GLU A 56 -0.36 16.34 -17.33
N ALA A 57 -0.01 15.42 -16.42
CA ALA A 57 1.35 14.89 -16.29
C ALA A 57 1.86 14.25 -17.59
N ALA A 58 1.00 13.51 -18.29
CA ALA A 58 1.33 12.92 -19.59
C ALA A 58 1.61 13.98 -20.68
N ARG A 59 1.03 15.18 -20.59
CA ARG A 59 1.20 16.25 -21.58
C ARG A 59 2.31 17.23 -21.24
N HIS A 60 2.52 17.50 -19.95
CA HIS A 60 3.32 18.63 -19.48
C HIS A 60 4.43 18.23 -18.49
N GLY A 61 4.58 16.95 -18.19
CA GLY A 61 5.55 16.41 -17.24
C GLY A 61 4.97 16.24 -15.84
N VAL A 62 5.40 15.18 -15.15
CA VAL A 62 4.92 14.80 -13.81
C VAL A 62 5.21 15.88 -12.78
N VAL A 63 6.44 16.41 -12.76
CA VAL A 63 6.86 17.41 -11.77
C VAL A 63 6.02 18.67 -11.88
N ARG A 64 5.84 19.20 -13.10
CA ARG A 64 5.00 20.37 -13.34
C ARG A 64 3.55 20.15 -12.92
N ALA A 65 2.98 18.99 -13.29
CA ALA A 65 1.60 18.66 -12.93
C ALA A 65 1.43 18.59 -11.40
N LEU A 66 2.37 17.99 -10.66
CA LEU A 66 2.29 17.90 -9.21
C LEU A 66 2.61 19.23 -8.50
N ALA A 67 3.57 20.01 -8.98
CA ALA A 67 3.99 21.27 -8.35
C ALA A 67 2.89 22.33 -8.33
N ARG A 68 1.98 22.31 -9.29
CA ARG A 68 0.78 23.16 -9.32
C ARG A 68 -0.19 22.90 -8.17
N ARG A 69 -0.13 21.72 -7.55
CA ARG A 69 -1.12 21.20 -6.60
C ARG A 69 -0.58 21.01 -5.21
N PHE A 70 0.67 20.53 -5.14
CA PHE A 70 1.31 20.08 -3.94
C PHE A 70 2.48 21.01 -3.63
N PRO A 71 2.34 21.89 -2.61
CA PRO A 71 3.36 22.88 -2.30
C PRO A 71 4.74 22.29 -2.00
N GLN A 72 4.81 21.02 -1.59
CA GLN A 72 6.03 20.27 -1.30
C GLN A 72 7.04 20.32 -2.46
N PHE A 73 6.57 20.38 -3.71
CA PHE A 73 7.45 20.47 -4.88
C PHE A 73 8.15 21.83 -5.03
N GLY A 74 7.61 22.87 -4.38
CA GLY A 74 8.16 24.21 -4.33
C GLY A 74 9.18 24.44 -3.20
N PHE A 75 9.60 23.40 -2.49
CA PHE A 75 10.60 23.47 -1.43
C PHE A 75 11.72 22.44 -1.64
N PRO A 76 12.98 22.77 -1.29
CA PRO A 76 14.08 21.81 -1.35
C PRO A 76 13.93 20.74 -0.26
N ILE A 77 14.72 19.67 -0.35
CA ILE A 77 14.93 18.76 0.77
C ILE A 77 16.04 19.33 1.65
N GLU A 78 15.70 19.82 2.84
CA GLU A 78 16.62 20.53 3.72
C GLU A 78 16.21 20.42 5.19
N ALA A 79 17.20 20.27 6.08
CA ALA A 79 16.95 20.13 7.51
C ALA A 79 16.29 21.40 8.09
N GLY A 80 15.15 21.22 8.76
CA GLY A 80 14.37 22.28 9.37
C GLY A 80 13.45 23.03 8.41
N ILE A 81 13.40 22.68 7.12
CA ILE A 81 12.55 23.37 6.12
C ILE A 81 11.08 23.35 6.54
N SER A 82 10.63 22.28 7.20
CA SER A 82 9.24 22.12 7.65
C SER A 82 8.83 23.12 8.74
N GLN A 83 9.81 23.75 9.40
CA GLN A 83 9.60 24.75 10.43
C GLN A 83 9.63 26.17 9.88
N SER A 84 10.09 26.36 8.65
CA SER A 84 10.17 27.69 8.03
C SER A 84 8.77 28.33 7.89
N PRO A 85 8.66 29.66 8.04
CA PRO A 85 7.38 30.36 7.87
C PRO A 85 6.77 30.13 6.48
N GLY A 86 7.58 30.14 5.43
CA GLY A 86 7.15 29.92 4.05
C GLY A 86 6.56 28.53 3.84
N TYR A 87 7.26 27.49 4.30
CA TYR A 87 6.78 26.11 4.19
C TYR A 87 5.45 25.91 4.93
N ARG A 88 5.35 26.42 6.16
CA ARG A 88 4.11 26.32 6.97
C ARG A 88 2.95 27.08 6.33
N ALA A 89 3.19 28.28 5.81
CA ALA A 89 2.17 29.05 5.10
C ALA A 89 1.67 28.30 3.84
N ALA A 90 2.59 27.74 3.06
CA ALA A 90 2.27 26.98 1.86
C ALA A 90 1.50 25.70 2.17
N THR A 91 2.01 24.86 3.07
CA THR A 91 1.45 23.52 3.34
C THR A 91 0.24 23.53 4.26
N ARG A 92 0.14 24.47 5.22
CA ARG A 92 -0.97 24.52 6.20
C ARG A 92 -2.04 25.55 5.86
N GLN A 93 -1.75 26.54 5.02
CA GLN A 93 -2.68 27.61 4.69
C GLN A 93 -2.92 27.76 3.18
N GLY A 94 -2.28 26.95 2.34
CA GLY A 94 -2.44 27.00 0.89
C GLY A 94 -1.83 28.24 0.23
N ARG A 95 -0.94 28.95 0.93
CA ARG A 95 -0.28 30.17 0.43
C ARG A 95 0.97 29.80 -0.35
N PHE A 96 0.80 29.40 -1.62
CA PHE A 96 1.89 29.09 -2.54
C PHE A 96 1.52 29.56 -3.96
N SER A 97 2.52 29.64 -4.84
CA SER A 97 2.32 29.99 -6.26
C SER A 97 2.32 28.71 -7.10
N PRO A 98 1.20 28.31 -7.72
CA PRO A 98 1.12 27.12 -8.56
C PRO A 98 2.04 27.15 -9.78
N ASP A 99 2.39 28.35 -10.27
CA ASP A 99 3.26 28.54 -11.43
C ASP A 99 4.73 28.78 -11.05
N ALA A 100 5.07 28.72 -9.76
CA ALA A 100 6.46 28.75 -9.34
C ALA A 100 7.20 27.49 -9.85
N PRO A 101 8.48 27.61 -10.24
CA PRO A 101 9.31 26.47 -10.57
C PRO A 101 9.38 25.47 -9.42
N ALA A 102 9.36 24.17 -9.74
CA ALA A 102 9.65 23.14 -8.77
C ALA A 102 11.13 23.21 -8.36
N VAL A 103 11.40 23.14 -7.06
CA VAL A 103 12.76 23.18 -6.48
C VAL A 103 13.05 22.00 -5.57
N VAL A 104 12.19 20.97 -5.57
CA VAL A 104 12.39 19.71 -4.84
C VAL A 104 13.60 18.90 -5.34
N GLY A 105 14.14 19.24 -6.50
CA GLY A 105 15.42 18.70 -7.01
C GLY A 105 15.31 17.33 -7.66
N ILE A 106 14.26 17.07 -8.44
CA ILE A 106 14.17 15.85 -9.26
C ILE A 106 15.24 15.89 -10.37
N GLU A 107 16.04 14.83 -10.46
CA GLU A 107 17.16 14.71 -11.41
C GLU A 107 16.73 14.11 -12.76
N ARG A 108 15.80 13.14 -12.75
CA ARG A 108 15.36 12.38 -13.93
C ARG A 108 13.84 12.42 -14.07
N GLU A 109 13.33 13.60 -14.41
CA GLU A 109 11.89 13.79 -14.65
C GLU A 109 11.35 12.88 -15.77
N ASP A 110 12.19 12.58 -16.77
CA ASP A 110 11.89 11.66 -17.88
C ASP A 110 11.62 10.22 -17.42
N ARG A 111 12.01 9.88 -16.19
CA ARG A 111 11.84 8.56 -15.57
C ARG A 111 10.72 8.52 -14.54
N LEU A 112 9.92 9.59 -14.45
CA LEU A 112 8.71 9.63 -13.65
C LEU A 112 7.48 9.29 -14.51
N SER A 113 6.53 8.58 -13.93
CA SER A 113 5.20 8.40 -14.53
C SER A 113 4.11 8.51 -13.47
N LEU A 114 3.02 9.21 -13.80
CA LEU A 114 1.83 9.31 -12.97
C LEU A 114 0.64 8.73 -13.72
N ARG A 115 -0.08 7.80 -13.10
CA ARG A 115 -1.30 7.20 -13.64
C ARG A 115 -2.30 6.91 -12.54
N VAL A 116 -3.54 6.61 -12.92
CA VAL A 116 -4.52 5.98 -12.01
C VAL A 116 -4.59 4.51 -12.37
N ASP A 117 -4.30 3.64 -11.41
CA ASP A 117 -4.48 2.20 -11.56
C ASP A 117 -5.93 1.84 -11.24
N GLU A 118 -6.60 1.13 -12.15
CA GLU A 118 -8.02 0.75 -12.04
C GLU A 118 -8.17 -0.70 -11.53
N GLY A 119 -7.17 -1.20 -10.79
CA GLY A 119 -7.08 -2.58 -10.32
C GLY A 119 -8.10 -2.96 -9.25
N PHE A 120 -7.85 -4.09 -8.59
CA PHE A 120 -8.82 -4.72 -7.67
C PHE A 120 -9.12 -3.90 -6.40
N ALA A 121 -8.28 -2.93 -6.05
CA ALA A 121 -8.59 -2.01 -4.95
C ALA A 121 -9.46 -0.82 -5.39
N GLY A 122 -9.90 -0.79 -6.65
CA GLY A 122 -10.49 0.38 -7.29
C GLY A 122 -9.43 1.41 -7.70
N PRO A 123 -9.88 2.56 -8.21
CA PRO A 123 -9.00 3.59 -8.75
C PRO A 123 -8.02 4.10 -7.68
N VAL A 124 -6.72 4.01 -7.95
CA VAL A 124 -5.67 4.52 -7.06
C VAL A 124 -4.60 5.27 -7.86
N PRO A 125 -4.25 6.52 -7.49
CA PRO A 125 -3.14 7.21 -8.13
C PRO A 125 -1.82 6.55 -7.79
N VAL A 126 -1.01 6.31 -8.83
CA VAL A 126 0.30 5.67 -8.75
C VAL A 126 1.35 6.56 -9.39
N LEU A 127 2.31 6.98 -8.57
CA LEU A 127 3.52 7.68 -8.99
C LEU A 127 4.69 6.68 -9.02
N VAL A 128 5.30 6.50 -10.18
CA VAL A 128 6.47 5.64 -10.34
C VAL A 128 7.71 6.50 -10.57
N ALA A 129 8.77 6.23 -9.84
CA ALA A 129 10.09 6.82 -10.02
C ALA A 129 11.12 5.73 -10.36
N ARG A 130 11.56 5.68 -11.62
CA ARG A 130 12.56 4.70 -12.12
C ARG A 130 14.01 5.18 -11.92
N HIS A 131 14.20 6.06 -10.95
CA HIS A 131 15.47 6.61 -10.55
C HIS A 131 15.50 6.72 -9.02
N ARG A 132 16.43 6.00 -8.38
CA ARG A 132 16.42 5.84 -6.92
C ARG A 132 16.57 7.17 -6.16
N PRO A 133 17.50 8.08 -6.53
CA PRO A 133 17.57 9.40 -5.90
C PRO A 133 16.25 10.18 -5.96
N ASP A 134 15.52 10.12 -7.07
CA ASP A 134 14.23 10.80 -7.20
C ASP A 134 13.13 10.14 -6.37
N PHE A 135 13.12 8.80 -6.29
CA PHE A 135 12.24 8.09 -5.37
C PHE A 135 12.46 8.55 -3.93
N VAL A 136 13.72 8.63 -3.48
CA VAL A 136 14.07 9.08 -2.12
C VAL A 136 13.59 10.52 -1.88
N ARG A 137 13.84 11.44 -2.83
CA ARG A 137 13.35 12.83 -2.74
C ARG A 137 11.84 12.92 -2.69
N LEU A 138 11.13 12.11 -3.49
CA LEU A 138 9.68 12.07 -3.48
C LEU A 138 9.13 11.53 -2.16
N VAL A 139 9.75 10.50 -1.58
CA VAL A 139 9.41 10.03 -0.22
C VAL A 139 9.60 11.17 0.79
N GLN A 140 10.77 11.80 0.81
CA GLN A 140 11.07 12.88 1.75
C GLN A 140 10.10 14.07 1.60
N ALA A 141 9.83 14.52 0.38
CA ALA A 141 8.90 15.59 0.10
C ALA A 141 7.47 15.24 0.56
N LEU A 142 6.98 14.05 0.18
CA LEU A 142 5.57 13.71 0.33
C LEU A 142 5.21 13.07 1.68
N THR A 143 6.16 12.47 2.39
CA THR A 143 5.93 11.80 3.68
C THR A 143 6.71 12.42 4.83
N ALA A 144 7.89 12.99 4.58
CA ALA A 144 8.76 13.58 5.60
C ALA A 144 8.71 15.12 5.64
N ARG A 145 7.73 15.75 4.99
CA ARG A 145 7.57 17.21 4.96
C ARG A 145 8.82 17.94 4.44
N ASN A 146 9.46 17.38 3.41
CA ASN A 146 10.71 17.87 2.82
C ASN A 146 11.93 17.85 3.76
N GLU A 147 11.83 17.20 4.92
CA GLU A 147 12.99 16.96 5.77
C GLU A 147 13.88 15.85 5.17
N PRO A 148 15.21 15.90 5.36
CA PRO A 148 16.17 14.91 4.85
C PRO A 148 16.16 13.65 5.72
N GLU A 149 14.97 13.11 6.01
CA GLU A 149 14.82 11.85 6.75
C GLU A 149 15.43 10.70 5.94
N GLU A 150 16.10 9.77 6.64
CA GLU A 150 16.72 8.62 6.01
C GLU A 150 15.66 7.69 5.40
N VAL A 151 15.80 7.39 4.11
CA VAL A 151 14.92 6.44 3.41
C VAL A 151 15.66 5.11 3.25
N PRO A 152 15.21 4.03 3.91
CA PRO A 152 15.91 2.75 3.88
C PRO A 152 16.17 2.26 2.46
N ALA A 153 17.36 1.73 2.18
CA ALA A 153 17.74 1.22 0.87
C ALA A 153 16.77 0.13 0.36
N ALA A 154 16.23 -0.67 1.29
CA ALA A 154 15.25 -1.73 1.00
C ALA A 154 13.83 -1.20 0.70
N MET A 155 13.51 0.06 1.03
CA MET A 155 12.19 0.62 0.79
C MET A 155 11.93 0.76 -0.71
N GLY A 156 11.07 -0.09 -1.26
CA GLY A 156 10.73 -0.06 -2.68
C GLY A 156 9.46 0.72 -3.02
N ALA A 157 8.58 0.93 -2.04
CA ALA A 157 7.31 1.63 -2.19
C ALA A 157 6.82 2.20 -0.87
N CYS A 158 5.84 3.10 -0.96
CA CYS A 158 5.01 3.49 0.17
C CYS A 158 3.63 3.99 -0.30
N LEU A 159 2.63 3.84 0.57
CA LEU A 159 1.36 4.55 0.45
C LEU A 159 1.50 5.93 1.13
N VAL A 160 1.60 6.98 0.32
CA VAL A 160 1.58 8.35 0.78
C VAL A 160 0.15 8.69 1.21
N LYS A 161 -0.01 9.25 2.41
CA LYS A 161 -1.31 9.61 2.99
C LYS A 161 -1.30 11.04 3.53
N GLY A 162 -2.48 11.67 3.54
CA GLY A 162 -2.68 12.95 4.21
C GLY A 162 -2.13 14.14 3.43
N LEU A 163 -1.95 14.01 2.11
CA LEU A 163 -1.48 15.10 1.26
C LEU A 163 -2.55 16.17 1.16
N ALA A 164 -2.33 17.31 1.81
CA ALA A 164 -3.22 18.46 1.69
C ALA A 164 -3.27 18.94 0.23
N ASN A 165 -4.44 18.84 -0.39
CA ASN A 165 -4.67 19.22 -1.77
C ASN A 165 -5.42 20.56 -1.82
N TRP A 166 -4.65 21.64 -1.93
CA TRP A 166 -5.19 22.99 -1.92
C TRP A 166 -5.98 23.34 -3.19
N GLU A 167 -5.73 22.65 -4.32
CA GLU A 167 -6.57 22.79 -5.51
C GLU A 167 -7.99 22.28 -5.24
N ARG A 168 -8.13 21.10 -4.62
CA ARG A 168 -9.44 20.55 -4.22
C ARG A 168 -10.14 21.39 -3.16
N VAL A 169 -9.40 21.95 -2.20
CA VAL A 169 -9.95 22.93 -1.23
C VAL A 169 -10.52 24.16 -1.97
N GLY A 170 -9.78 24.67 -2.96
CA GLY A 170 -10.24 25.77 -3.81
C GLY A 170 -11.46 25.42 -4.67
N GLU A 171 -11.49 24.22 -5.27
CA GLU A 171 -12.65 23.70 -6.01
C GLU A 171 -13.89 23.61 -5.10
N TYR A 172 -13.72 23.10 -3.87
CA TYR A 172 -14.79 23.03 -2.88
C TYR A 172 -15.33 24.43 -2.55
N ARG A 173 -14.45 25.40 -2.25
CA ARG A 173 -14.84 26.78 -1.94
C ARG A 173 -15.65 27.39 -3.09
N ARG A 174 -15.16 27.28 -4.33
CA ARG A 174 -15.87 27.80 -5.52
C ARG A 174 -17.27 27.19 -5.69
N LEU A 175 -17.40 25.87 -5.49
CA LEU A 175 -18.70 25.19 -5.58
C LEU A 175 -19.64 25.59 -4.45
N TRP A 176 -19.11 25.80 -3.25
CA TRP A 176 -19.88 26.26 -2.09
C TRP A 176 -20.38 27.70 -2.27
N GLU A 177 -19.51 28.63 -2.65
CA GLU A 177 -19.88 30.03 -2.95
C GLU A 177 -20.92 30.11 -4.07
N LYS A 178 -20.79 29.27 -5.10
CA LYS A 178 -21.81 29.16 -6.16
C LYS A 178 -23.18 28.73 -5.62
N ARG A 179 -23.24 27.84 -4.62
CA ARG A 179 -24.49 27.42 -3.97
C ARG A 179 -25.08 28.51 -3.08
N LEU A 180 -24.22 29.32 -2.45
CA LEU A 180 -24.65 30.50 -1.69
C LEU A 180 -25.18 31.62 -2.61
N GLY A 181 -24.73 31.67 -3.85
CA GLY A 181 -25.09 32.70 -4.83
C GLY A 181 -24.28 33.98 -4.71
N HIS A 182 -23.30 34.03 -3.81
CA HIS A 182 -22.39 35.16 -3.62
C HIS A 182 -21.02 34.67 -3.09
N PRO A 183 -19.94 35.45 -3.26
CA PRO A 183 -18.66 35.17 -2.61
C PRO A 183 -18.82 35.15 -1.08
N ALA A 184 -18.13 34.22 -0.41
CA ALA A 184 -18.15 34.14 1.04
C ALA A 184 -17.13 35.09 1.66
N SER A 185 -17.45 35.69 2.81
CA SER A 185 -16.44 36.36 3.63
C SER A 185 -15.43 35.36 4.17
N ASP A 186 -14.27 35.85 4.60
CA ASP A 186 -13.23 34.99 5.17
C ASP A 186 -13.69 34.32 6.48
N GLU A 187 -14.52 34.98 7.28
CA GLU A 187 -15.12 34.41 8.48
C GLU A 187 -16.08 33.27 8.15
N ALA A 188 -16.94 33.45 7.14
CA ALA A 188 -17.86 32.42 6.69
C ALA A 188 -17.10 31.22 6.12
N TRP A 189 -16.04 31.47 5.36
CA TRP A 189 -15.18 30.41 4.83
C TRP A 189 -14.44 29.65 5.95
N ALA A 190 -13.90 30.36 6.95
CA ALA A 190 -13.27 29.73 8.10
C ALA A 190 -14.24 28.83 8.86
N ALA A 191 -15.49 29.27 9.05
CA ALA A 191 -16.54 28.47 9.68
C ALA A 191 -16.91 27.22 8.85
N GLU A 192 -17.09 27.35 7.53
CA GLU A 192 -17.36 26.21 6.63
C GLU A 192 -16.18 25.21 6.63
N MET A 193 -14.95 25.72 6.57
CA MET A 193 -13.75 24.90 6.62
C MET A 193 -13.71 24.10 7.93
N ALA A 194 -13.95 24.73 9.08
CA ALA A 194 -13.90 24.08 10.38
C ALA A 194 -15.03 23.04 10.58
N THR A 195 -16.24 23.33 10.10
CA THR A 195 -17.44 22.53 10.42
C THR A 195 -17.79 21.48 9.37
N ARG A 196 -17.47 21.71 8.09
CA ARG A 196 -17.85 20.82 6.97
C ARG A 196 -16.66 20.14 6.31
N LEU A 197 -15.56 20.86 6.09
CA LEU A 197 -14.44 20.35 5.31
C LEU A 197 -13.39 19.62 6.16
N ALA A 198 -12.92 20.23 7.26
CA ALA A 198 -11.87 19.68 8.11
C ALA A 198 -12.22 18.29 8.70
N PRO A 199 -13.46 18.01 9.16
CA PRO A 199 -13.85 16.68 9.63
C PRO A 199 -13.85 15.60 8.54
N ARG A 200 -13.97 16.01 7.27
CA ARG A 200 -14.11 15.14 6.10
C ARG A 200 -12.82 15.13 5.28
N LYS A 201 -11.80 14.48 5.84
CA LYS A 201 -10.44 14.43 5.26
C LYS A 201 -10.44 13.96 3.81
N GLU A 202 -11.31 13.04 3.42
CA GLU A 202 -11.44 12.54 2.05
C GLU A 202 -11.73 13.64 1.01
N LEU A 203 -12.22 14.80 1.43
CA LEU A 203 -12.53 15.94 0.55
C LEU A 203 -11.31 16.82 0.24
N TRP A 204 -10.24 16.75 1.03
CA TRP A 204 -9.10 17.67 0.90
C TRP A 204 -7.73 17.04 1.14
N GLN A 205 -7.68 15.83 1.70
CA GLN A 205 -6.47 15.03 1.79
C GLN A 205 -6.49 13.94 0.74
N ASP A 206 -5.39 13.85 0.02
CA ASP A 206 -5.16 12.83 -0.98
C ASP A 206 -4.23 11.74 -0.43
N ARG A 207 -4.26 10.62 -1.13
CA ARG A 207 -3.36 9.49 -0.95
C ARG A 207 -2.93 8.98 -2.31
N LEU A 208 -1.71 8.47 -2.42
CA LEU A 208 -1.17 7.87 -3.64
C LEU A 208 -0.15 6.79 -3.32
N ILE A 209 -0.01 5.81 -4.20
CA ILE A 209 1.05 4.82 -4.12
C ILE A 209 2.29 5.39 -4.83
N LEU A 210 3.41 5.43 -4.13
CA LEU A 210 4.72 5.79 -4.68
C LEU A 210 5.56 4.53 -4.85
N LEU A 211 6.03 4.27 -6.07
CA LEU A 211 6.79 3.07 -6.42
C LEU A 211 8.18 3.42 -6.96
N SER A 212 9.17 2.60 -6.61
CA SER A 212 10.43 2.46 -7.35
C SER A 212 10.40 1.19 -8.21
N ASP A 213 11.32 1.07 -9.15
CA ASP A 213 11.47 -0.09 -10.05
C ASP A 213 12.64 -1.01 -9.69
N GLY A 214 13.24 -0.85 -8.50
CA GLY A 214 14.32 -1.72 -8.03
C GLY A 214 13.87 -3.18 -7.82
N PRO A 215 14.81 -4.14 -7.80
CA PRO A 215 14.52 -5.57 -7.65
C PRO A 215 13.70 -5.84 -6.39
N TYR A 216 12.63 -6.62 -6.53
CA TYR A 216 11.76 -6.96 -5.41
C TYR A 216 12.48 -7.84 -4.38
N SER A 217 12.30 -7.53 -3.09
CA SER A 217 13.01 -8.18 -1.96
C SER A 217 14.54 -8.26 -2.12
N ALA A 218 15.15 -7.32 -2.86
CA ALA A 218 16.57 -7.33 -3.21
C ALA A 218 17.06 -8.64 -3.87
N VAL A 219 16.15 -9.42 -4.47
CA VAL A 219 16.50 -10.66 -5.16
C VAL A 219 17.12 -10.32 -6.54
N PRO A 220 18.32 -10.81 -6.85
CA PRO A 220 18.94 -10.62 -8.17
C PRO A 220 18.14 -11.28 -9.29
N ALA A 221 18.12 -10.68 -10.48
CA ALA A 221 17.39 -11.22 -11.64
C ALA A 221 17.87 -12.63 -12.05
N ALA A 222 19.17 -12.89 -11.90
CA ALA A 222 19.79 -14.18 -12.21
C ALA A 222 19.21 -15.34 -11.38
N GLU A 223 18.82 -15.11 -10.12
CA GLU A 223 18.18 -16.15 -9.29
C GLU A 223 16.81 -16.57 -9.83
N LEU A 224 16.17 -15.73 -10.64
CA LEU A 224 14.87 -15.98 -11.25
C LEU A 224 14.97 -16.39 -12.73
N GLY A 225 16.19 -16.51 -13.27
CA GLY A 225 16.43 -16.77 -14.69
C GLY A 225 15.95 -15.64 -15.60
N LEU A 226 15.97 -14.39 -15.12
CA LEU A 226 15.52 -13.21 -15.84
C LEU A 226 16.69 -12.26 -16.13
N THR A 227 16.52 -11.37 -17.12
CA THR A 227 17.39 -10.19 -17.25
C THR A 227 17.02 -9.14 -16.22
N ASP A 228 17.94 -8.21 -15.95
CA ASP A 228 17.69 -7.12 -15.01
C ASP A 228 16.50 -6.26 -15.46
N GLU A 229 16.38 -5.96 -16.75
CA GLU A 229 15.27 -5.17 -17.30
C GLU A 229 13.94 -5.89 -17.11
N ALA A 230 13.87 -7.18 -17.46
CA ALA A 230 12.66 -7.97 -17.27
C ALA A 230 12.28 -8.09 -15.79
N TRP A 231 13.28 -8.20 -14.91
CA TRP A 231 13.02 -8.27 -13.48
C TRP A 231 12.58 -6.95 -12.88
N ARG A 232 13.08 -5.80 -13.35
CA ARG A 232 12.59 -4.47 -12.94
C ARG A 232 11.12 -4.27 -13.28
N GLU A 233 10.71 -4.63 -14.50
CA GLU A 233 9.30 -4.53 -14.91
C GLU A 233 8.40 -5.44 -14.07
N ARG A 234 8.81 -6.69 -13.86
CA ARG A 234 8.07 -7.62 -13.00
C ARG A 234 8.05 -7.18 -11.54
N SER A 235 9.15 -6.64 -11.02
CA SER A 235 9.23 -6.09 -9.67
C SER A 235 8.27 -4.91 -9.49
N LEU A 236 8.13 -4.05 -10.50
CA LEU A 236 7.18 -2.95 -10.46
C LEU A 236 5.72 -3.46 -10.46
N ALA A 237 5.38 -4.42 -11.31
CA ALA A 237 4.05 -5.03 -11.35
C ALA A 237 3.71 -5.74 -10.03
N LEU A 238 4.66 -6.50 -9.49
CA LEU A 238 4.55 -7.17 -8.19
C LEU A 238 4.28 -6.15 -7.10
N ARG A 239 5.12 -5.12 -7.01
CA ARG A 239 5.05 -4.08 -5.98
C ARG A 239 3.77 -3.25 -6.07
N LEU A 240 3.31 -2.94 -7.28
CA LEU A 240 2.02 -2.30 -7.50
C LEU A 240 0.89 -3.13 -6.91
N ALA A 241 0.78 -4.41 -7.27
CA ALA A 241 -0.28 -5.26 -6.77
C ALA A 241 -0.17 -5.49 -5.25
N HIS A 242 1.05 -5.59 -4.73
CA HIS A 242 1.33 -5.65 -3.30
C HIS A 242 0.78 -4.41 -2.55
N GLU A 243 1.14 -3.20 -2.98
CA GLU A 243 0.63 -1.95 -2.36
C GLU A 243 -0.87 -1.76 -2.60
N THR A 244 -1.39 -2.26 -3.71
CA THR A 244 -2.82 -2.24 -4.03
C THR A 244 -3.60 -3.15 -3.09
N PHE A 245 -3.05 -4.28 -2.65
CA PHE A 245 -3.64 -5.10 -1.59
C PHE A 245 -3.76 -4.33 -0.27
N HIS A 246 -2.68 -3.67 0.16
CA HIS A 246 -2.71 -2.78 1.33
C HIS A 246 -3.76 -1.67 1.16
N TYR A 247 -3.87 -1.10 -0.04
CA TYR A 247 -4.90 -0.12 -0.35
C TYR A 247 -6.32 -0.69 -0.22
N LEU A 248 -6.56 -1.91 -0.71
CA LEU A 248 -7.84 -2.61 -0.59
C LEU A 248 -8.23 -2.82 0.88
N THR A 249 -7.31 -3.32 1.71
CA THR A 249 -7.57 -3.55 3.14
C THR A 249 -7.79 -2.23 3.87
N LEU A 250 -7.07 -1.16 3.54
CA LEU A 250 -7.33 0.18 4.07
C LEU A 250 -8.74 0.68 3.71
N ARG A 251 -9.19 0.46 2.46
CA ARG A 251 -10.51 0.91 2.01
C ARG A 251 -11.63 0.14 2.70
N ARG A 252 -11.50 -1.18 2.84
CA ARG A 252 -12.55 -2.02 3.44
C ARG A 252 -12.52 -2.06 4.97
N ALA A 253 -11.34 -2.17 5.58
CA ALA A 253 -11.19 -2.31 7.03
C ALA A 253 -10.88 -0.99 7.75
N GLY A 254 -10.61 0.10 7.01
CA GLY A 254 -10.23 1.40 7.58
C GLY A 254 -8.82 1.46 8.17
N THR A 255 -8.07 0.36 8.16
CA THR A 255 -6.73 0.26 8.77
C THR A 255 -5.76 -0.50 7.86
N LEU A 256 -4.47 -0.15 7.96
CA LEU A 256 -3.36 -0.96 7.45
C LEU A 256 -2.73 -1.69 8.62
N ARG A 257 -2.26 -2.91 8.40
CA ARG A 257 -1.50 -3.67 9.41
C ARG A 257 -0.13 -4.04 8.86
N SER A 258 0.88 -3.94 9.72
CA SER A 258 2.17 -4.57 9.49
C SER A 258 2.12 -5.96 10.13
N HIS A 259 1.57 -6.93 9.41
CA HIS A 259 1.29 -8.27 9.91
C HIS A 259 1.50 -9.31 8.80
N LEU A 260 1.96 -10.52 9.15
CA LEU A 260 2.39 -11.49 8.14
C LEU A 260 1.27 -12.01 7.23
N LEU A 261 0.03 -12.03 7.71
CA LEU A 261 -1.13 -12.31 6.87
C LEU A 261 -1.23 -11.32 5.71
N ASP A 262 -1.14 -10.02 6.01
CA ASP A 262 -1.21 -8.94 5.03
C ASP A 262 -0.10 -9.07 4.00
N GLU A 263 1.12 -9.30 4.48
CA GLU A 263 2.31 -9.39 3.64
C GLU A 263 2.29 -10.62 2.74
N LEU A 264 1.85 -11.77 3.26
CA LEU A 264 1.69 -13.00 2.47
C LEU A 264 0.64 -12.83 1.37
N LEU A 265 -0.50 -12.18 1.66
CA LEU A 265 -1.56 -11.96 0.68
C LEU A 265 -1.21 -10.86 -0.33
N ALA A 266 -0.49 -9.83 0.11
CA ALA A 266 0.07 -8.81 -0.77
C ALA A 266 1.11 -9.43 -1.72
N ASP A 267 1.98 -10.31 -1.23
CA ASP A 267 2.92 -11.08 -2.04
C ASP A 267 2.19 -12.06 -2.97
N TYR A 268 1.11 -12.70 -2.52
CA TYR A 268 0.27 -13.53 -3.38
C TYR A 268 -0.28 -12.74 -4.57
N ALA A 269 -0.90 -11.58 -4.31
CA ALA A 269 -1.41 -10.71 -5.36
C ALA A 269 -0.28 -10.22 -6.29
N GLY A 270 0.86 -9.84 -5.71
CA GLY A 270 2.06 -9.41 -6.42
C GLY A 270 2.62 -10.48 -7.36
N VAL A 271 2.86 -11.68 -6.85
CA VAL A 271 3.44 -12.79 -7.61
C VAL A 271 2.52 -13.17 -8.76
N VAL A 272 1.22 -13.24 -8.51
CA VAL A 272 0.22 -13.49 -9.57
C VAL A 272 0.28 -12.40 -10.64
N ALA A 273 0.31 -11.12 -10.26
CA ALA A 273 0.36 -10.01 -11.22
C ALA A 273 1.65 -10.02 -12.07
N ALA A 274 2.79 -10.39 -11.47
CA ALA A 274 4.09 -10.34 -12.14
C ALA A 274 4.43 -11.59 -12.97
N PHE A 275 3.88 -12.75 -12.61
CA PHE A 275 4.23 -14.04 -13.21
C PHE A 275 3.04 -14.78 -13.82
N GLY A 276 1.81 -14.27 -13.68
CA GLY A 276 0.58 -14.88 -14.16
C GLY A 276 0.09 -16.06 -13.32
N ARG A 277 0.93 -16.60 -12.44
CA ARG A 277 0.59 -17.67 -11.48
C ARG A 277 1.33 -17.46 -10.17
N TYR A 278 0.74 -17.96 -9.10
CA TYR A 278 1.39 -18.03 -7.80
C TYR A 278 2.32 -19.25 -7.73
N GLU A 279 3.53 -19.06 -7.22
CA GLU A 279 4.47 -20.14 -6.92
C GLU A 279 4.96 -19.97 -5.49
N ALA A 280 4.72 -20.96 -4.62
CA ALA A 280 4.99 -20.85 -3.19
C ALA A 280 6.49 -20.66 -2.92
N ALA A 281 7.35 -21.39 -3.64
CA ALA A 281 8.80 -21.28 -3.51
C ALA A 281 9.29 -19.84 -3.75
N ARG A 282 8.68 -19.11 -4.69
CA ARG A 282 9.03 -17.73 -5.01
C ARG A 282 8.60 -16.77 -3.90
N ALA A 283 7.37 -16.90 -3.40
CA ALA A 283 6.89 -16.10 -2.28
C ALA A 283 7.74 -16.33 -1.02
N LEU A 284 8.10 -17.58 -0.72
CA LEU A 284 8.97 -17.92 0.40
C LEU A 284 10.38 -17.35 0.22
N ARG A 285 10.94 -17.37 -1.00
CA ARG A 285 12.22 -16.69 -1.29
C ARG A 285 12.17 -15.19 -0.99
N PHE A 286 11.06 -14.52 -1.33
CA PHE A 286 10.87 -13.08 -1.06
C PHE A 286 10.70 -12.75 0.42
N LEU A 287 10.13 -13.68 1.20
CA LEU A 287 10.00 -13.56 2.65
C LEU A 287 11.29 -13.96 3.40
N GLY A 288 12.21 -14.66 2.74
CA GLY A 288 13.44 -15.19 3.33
C GLY A 288 13.27 -16.55 4.02
N LEU A 289 12.30 -17.34 3.53
CA LEU A 289 11.87 -18.63 4.06
C LEU A 289 12.14 -19.80 3.09
N ASP A 290 12.90 -19.58 2.03
CA ASP A 290 13.26 -20.59 1.02
C ASP A 290 14.18 -21.71 1.55
N ARG A 291 14.74 -21.56 2.76
CA ARG A 291 15.70 -22.49 3.36
C ARG A 291 15.25 -23.06 4.71
N LEU A 292 13.95 -23.06 4.97
CA LEU A 292 13.41 -23.56 6.24
C LEU A 292 14.02 -24.94 6.62
N PRO A 293 14.44 -25.12 7.89
CA PRO A 293 14.13 -24.28 9.05
C PRO A 293 15.01 -23.02 9.22
N GLU A 294 16.01 -22.79 8.37
CA GLU A 294 16.82 -21.56 8.40
C GLU A 294 15.98 -20.36 7.92
N ILE A 295 15.91 -19.31 8.75
CA ILE A 295 15.30 -18.01 8.41
C ILE A 295 16.44 -17.06 8.04
N ARG A 296 16.40 -16.53 6.82
CA ARG A 296 17.41 -15.57 6.36
C ARG A 296 17.37 -14.29 7.21
N PRO A 297 18.49 -13.85 7.80
CA PRO A 297 18.55 -12.61 8.57
C PRO A 297 18.18 -11.38 7.74
N GLU A 298 18.51 -11.39 6.45
CA GLU A 298 18.17 -10.35 5.47
C GLU A 298 16.74 -10.47 4.91
N GLY A 299 16.02 -11.54 5.29
CA GLY A 299 14.66 -11.81 4.83
C GLY A 299 13.63 -10.84 5.40
N ARG A 300 12.57 -10.58 4.63
CA ARG A 300 11.48 -9.70 5.06
C ARG A 300 10.79 -10.18 6.34
N LEU A 301 10.76 -11.49 6.62
CA LEU A 301 10.20 -12.01 7.87
C LEU A 301 10.86 -11.36 9.10
N ALA A 302 12.17 -11.08 9.07
CA ALA A 302 12.88 -10.46 10.18
C ALA A 302 12.34 -9.05 10.50
N VAL A 303 11.84 -8.32 9.49
CA VAL A 303 11.20 -7.01 9.66
C VAL A 303 9.85 -7.13 10.37
N TYR A 304 9.14 -8.24 10.16
CA TYR A 304 7.78 -8.47 10.71
C TYR A 304 7.77 -9.23 12.03
N ARG A 305 8.94 -9.57 12.58
CA ARG A 305 9.06 -10.28 13.86
C ARG A 305 8.33 -9.57 15.00
N GLY A 306 8.38 -8.23 15.04
CA GLY A 306 7.84 -7.46 16.17
C GLY A 306 8.43 -7.93 17.50
N ASN A 307 7.56 -8.24 18.46
CA ASN A 307 7.93 -8.71 19.79
C ASN A 307 7.95 -10.24 19.92
N LEU A 308 7.87 -10.98 18.80
CA LEU A 308 7.83 -12.44 18.86
C LEU A 308 9.14 -13.03 19.35
N THR A 309 9.02 -14.05 20.21
CA THR A 309 10.13 -14.90 20.62
C THR A 309 10.74 -15.65 19.43
N ASP A 310 12.01 -16.08 19.51
CA ASP A 310 12.64 -16.86 18.45
C ASP A 310 11.89 -18.16 18.18
N GLU A 311 11.41 -18.80 19.25
CA GLU A 311 10.62 -20.02 19.19
C GLU A 311 9.27 -19.78 18.49
N ALA A 312 8.57 -18.70 18.83
CA ALA A 312 7.32 -18.32 18.16
C ALA A 312 7.56 -17.98 16.69
N LEU A 313 8.62 -17.24 16.37
CA LEU A 313 8.98 -16.91 15.00
C LEU A 313 9.26 -18.16 14.16
N ALA A 314 9.94 -19.16 14.72
CA ALA A 314 10.22 -20.43 14.03
C ALA A 314 8.94 -21.22 13.72
N VAL A 315 7.99 -21.30 14.65
CA VAL A 315 6.68 -21.93 14.41
C VAL A 315 5.88 -21.13 13.38
N LEU A 316 5.86 -19.80 13.50
CA LEU A 316 5.17 -18.91 12.59
C LEU A 316 5.70 -19.01 11.16
N ALA A 317 7.01 -19.14 10.99
CA ALA A 317 7.63 -19.36 9.68
C ALA A 317 7.16 -20.67 9.03
N ARG A 318 7.01 -21.76 9.80
CA ARG A 318 6.41 -23.01 9.32
C ARG A 318 4.93 -22.85 8.97
N LEU A 319 4.18 -22.08 9.76
CA LEU A 319 2.78 -21.77 9.49
C LEU A 319 2.63 -20.99 8.17
N VAL A 320 3.46 -19.97 7.95
CA VAL A 320 3.52 -19.18 6.70
C VAL A 320 3.89 -20.07 5.51
N ALA A 321 4.88 -20.95 5.66
CA ALA A 321 5.24 -21.90 4.60
C ALA A 321 4.08 -22.82 4.21
N ARG A 322 3.33 -23.31 5.19
CA ARG A 322 2.13 -24.12 4.95
C ARG A 322 1.02 -23.31 4.28
N ALA A 323 0.78 -22.08 4.73
CA ALA A 323 -0.18 -21.17 4.09
C ALA A 323 0.20 -20.85 2.65
N ALA A 324 1.49 -20.62 2.38
CA ALA A 324 2.01 -20.39 1.03
C ALA A 324 1.77 -21.61 0.13
N ALA A 325 1.99 -22.84 0.62
CA ALA A 325 1.70 -24.05 -0.13
C ALA A 325 0.20 -24.21 -0.43
N GLU A 326 -0.68 -23.95 0.53
CA GLU A 326 -2.13 -24.00 0.31
C GLU A 326 -2.59 -22.92 -0.69
N LEU A 327 -2.00 -21.72 -0.66
CA LEU A 327 -2.25 -20.67 -1.65
C LEU A 327 -1.85 -21.07 -3.07
N GLU A 328 -0.86 -21.95 -3.24
CA GLU A 328 -0.46 -22.47 -4.56
C GLU A 328 -1.47 -23.44 -5.17
N THR A 329 -2.31 -24.07 -4.35
CA THR A 329 -3.41 -24.95 -4.83
C THR A 329 -4.54 -24.18 -5.52
N LEU A 330 -4.52 -22.86 -5.43
CA LEU A 330 -5.55 -21.98 -5.93
C LEU A 330 -5.37 -21.71 -7.43
N SER A 331 -6.43 -21.92 -8.22
CA SER A 331 -6.44 -21.47 -9.63
C SER A 331 -6.42 -19.95 -9.71
N VAL A 332 -5.59 -19.40 -10.61
CA VAL A 332 -5.58 -17.98 -10.94
C VAL A 332 -6.55 -17.76 -12.09
N GLU A 333 -7.82 -17.47 -11.78
CA GLU A 333 -8.88 -17.54 -12.79
C GLU A 333 -9.73 -16.27 -12.95
N THR A 334 -9.26 -15.10 -12.50
CA THR A 334 -10.08 -13.89 -12.68
C THR A 334 -9.27 -12.73 -13.24
N ALA A 335 -9.56 -12.36 -14.48
CA ALA A 335 -9.14 -11.07 -15.05
C ALA A 335 -10.01 -9.91 -14.55
N ASP A 336 -11.14 -10.21 -13.90
CA ASP A 336 -12.05 -9.22 -13.33
C ASP A 336 -11.53 -8.69 -11.97
N PRO A 337 -11.21 -7.38 -11.87
CA PRO A 337 -10.75 -6.77 -10.62
C PRO A 337 -11.72 -6.95 -9.45
N ALA A 338 -13.04 -6.94 -9.68
CA ALA A 338 -14.02 -7.06 -8.61
C ALA A 338 -14.01 -8.46 -7.99
N GLN A 339 -13.91 -9.50 -8.82
CA GLN A 339 -13.78 -10.89 -8.37
C GLN A 339 -12.44 -11.11 -7.65
N THR A 340 -11.35 -10.53 -8.16
CA THR A 340 -10.05 -10.56 -7.47
C THR A 340 -10.15 -9.92 -6.07
N ALA A 341 -10.80 -8.77 -5.96
CA ALA A 341 -11.00 -8.07 -4.68
C ALA A 341 -11.82 -8.91 -3.68
N ALA A 342 -12.93 -9.50 -4.14
CA ALA A 342 -13.77 -10.37 -3.31
C ALA A 342 -12.97 -11.59 -2.81
N ARG A 343 -12.27 -12.27 -3.73
CA ARG A 343 -11.42 -13.41 -3.41
C ARG A 343 -10.35 -13.06 -2.37
N LEU A 344 -9.61 -11.97 -2.56
CA LEU A 344 -8.58 -11.51 -1.62
C LEU A 344 -9.18 -11.19 -0.25
N ALA A 345 -10.38 -10.61 -0.20
CA ALA A 345 -11.08 -10.34 1.06
C ALA A 345 -11.52 -11.62 1.79
N HIS A 346 -11.94 -12.67 1.07
CA HIS A 346 -12.21 -13.99 1.66
C HIS A 346 -10.94 -14.64 2.20
N LEU A 347 -9.84 -14.60 1.43
CA LEU A 347 -8.55 -15.11 1.86
C LEU A 347 -8.05 -14.40 3.13
N ALA A 348 -8.16 -13.08 3.18
CA ALA A 348 -7.82 -12.30 4.37
C ALA A 348 -8.70 -12.70 5.57
N GLY A 349 -10.01 -12.88 5.37
CA GLY A 349 -10.94 -13.28 6.42
C GLY A 349 -10.81 -14.73 6.92
N PHE A 350 -10.00 -15.57 6.26
CA PHE A 350 -9.63 -16.87 6.80
C PHE A 350 -8.56 -16.77 7.89
N GLY A 351 -7.81 -15.68 7.95
CA GLY A 351 -6.64 -15.57 8.81
C GLY A 351 -5.50 -16.50 8.38
N LEU A 352 -4.33 -16.35 8.98
CA LEU A 352 -3.14 -17.11 8.59
C LEU A 352 -3.28 -18.61 8.91
N ASP A 353 -3.91 -18.96 10.03
CA ASP A 353 -4.25 -20.34 10.39
C ASP A 353 -5.28 -20.97 9.46
N GLY A 354 -6.28 -20.20 9.03
CA GLY A 354 -7.25 -20.65 8.04
C GLY A 354 -6.64 -20.84 6.65
N LEU A 355 -5.65 -20.02 6.26
CA LEU A 355 -4.90 -20.23 5.02
C LEU A 355 -4.03 -21.50 5.08
N ALA A 356 -3.40 -21.78 6.22
CA ALA A 356 -2.56 -22.97 6.40
C ALA A 356 -3.34 -24.29 6.57
N THR A 357 -4.67 -24.23 6.72
CA THR A 357 -5.49 -25.43 6.89
C THR A 357 -5.70 -26.15 5.55
N PRO A 358 -5.55 -27.49 5.44
CA PRO A 358 -5.70 -28.20 4.18
C PRO A 358 -7.03 -28.02 3.49
N GLY A 359 -7.02 -27.93 2.16
CA GLY A 359 -8.24 -27.82 1.35
C GLY A 359 -8.74 -26.38 1.23
N LEU A 360 -7.82 -25.41 1.21
CA LEU A 360 -8.13 -23.98 1.06
C LEU A 360 -8.99 -23.70 -0.18
N ALA A 361 -8.66 -24.30 -1.33
CA ALA A 361 -9.41 -24.13 -2.58
C ALA A 361 -10.91 -24.46 -2.42
N GLY A 362 -11.22 -25.60 -1.81
CA GLY A 362 -12.61 -26.02 -1.58
C GLY A 362 -13.35 -25.14 -0.57
N ARG A 363 -12.66 -24.61 0.45
CA ARG A 363 -13.26 -23.64 1.38
C ARG A 363 -13.56 -22.31 0.68
N LEU A 364 -12.59 -21.79 -0.07
CA LEU A 364 -12.72 -20.54 -0.80
C LEU A 364 -13.88 -20.61 -1.82
N ALA A 365 -13.97 -21.71 -2.57
CA ALA A 365 -15.06 -21.93 -3.53
C ALA A 365 -16.44 -21.90 -2.86
N ARG A 366 -16.59 -22.49 -1.67
CA ARG A 366 -17.86 -22.46 -0.92
C ARG A 366 -18.22 -21.06 -0.44
N GLU A 367 -17.26 -20.30 0.06
CA GLU A 367 -17.49 -18.92 0.51
C GLU A 367 -17.87 -18.00 -0.66
N LEU A 368 -17.21 -18.13 -1.81
CA LEU A 368 -17.51 -17.37 -3.01
C LEU A 368 -18.88 -17.72 -3.61
N ALA A 369 -19.37 -18.96 -3.44
CA ALA A 369 -20.70 -19.37 -3.91
C ALA A 369 -21.83 -18.94 -2.96
N ALA A 370 -21.50 -18.54 -1.72
CA ALA A 370 -22.48 -18.19 -0.70
C ALA A 370 -22.72 -16.67 -0.57
N GLY A 371 -21.87 -15.84 -1.17
CA GLY A 371 -22.00 -14.38 -1.25
C GLY A 371 -22.44 -13.94 -2.63
#